data_AF-A0A357YAP4-F1
#
_entry.id   AF-A0A357YAP4-F1
#
_cell.length_a   1.000
_cell.length_b   1.000
_cell.length_c   1.000
_cell.angle_alpha   90.00
_cell.angle_beta   90.00
_cell.angle_gamma   90.00
#
_symmetry.space_group_name_H-M   'P 1'
#
loop_
_entity.id
_entity.type
_entity.pdbx_description
1 polymer ?
#
loop_
_entity_poly.entity_id
_entity_poly.type
_entity_poly.pdbx_seq_one_letter_code
_entity_poly.pdbx_strand_id
1 'polypeptide(L)'
;CRIVSQRLPQHQKLTTALRDAVVACGFAETINYSFVSPGLWDKLQLPAEDRRRKCVKVLNPLTEEQSVMRTMLAPSMLETLARNLAYRTRDLRLFELRPVFLPRAGEELPDEPLRLCLAICGRRTPEGWAQGNDAVDFFDLKGVLETLYRQFRADTITWQADAGEPYLHPGKSATLYSGGVRLGVVGEVHPRTLAAFAIDVPVYLAELELPRLNKHAGIRPLSRFPDAYRDSALLLDETVTAQQIFELFAKAGSKDAEDLVLFDLYRGPGVPEGKKSVALRVRYRSSEKTLTDEEINAAHGKLVQTLCKKLDATLR
;
A
#
# COMPACT_ATOMS: atom_id res chain seq x y z
N CYS A 1 -16.79 -13.66 -43.20
CA CYS A 1 -15.64 -13.91 -42.30
C CYS A 1 -16.12 -13.71 -40.86
N ARG A 2 -16.32 -14.78 -40.07
CA ARG A 2 -16.69 -14.64 -38.65
C ARG A 2 -15.43 -14.38 -37.85
N ILE A 3 -15.05 -13.11 -37.70
CA ILE A 3 -13.97 -12.72 -36.79
C ILE A 3 -14.52 -12.85 -35.38
N VAL A 4 -14.17 -13.95 -34.71
CA VAL A 4 -14.46 -14.13 -33.29
C VAL A 4 -13.29 -13.50 -32.54
N SER A 5 -13.51 -12.32 -31.95
CA SER A 5 -12.55 -11.75 -31.00
C SER A 5 -12.42 -12.73 -29.84
N GLN A 6 -11.26 -13.36 -29.68
CA GLN A 6 -10.99 -14.22 -28.52
C GLN A 6 -11.12 -13.34 -27.28
N ARG A 7 -12.16 -13.59 -26.48
CA ARG A 7 -12.30 -12.91 -25.19
C ARG A 7 -11.07 -13.26 -24.36
N LEU A 8 -10.29 -12.24 -24.00
CA LEU A 8 -9.15 -12.42 -23.12
C LEU A 8 -9.57 -13.19 -21.85
N PRO A 9 -8.81 -14.21 -21.43
CA PRO A 9 -9.00 -14.87 -20.15
C PRO A 9 -9.06 -13.87 -18.99
N GLN A 10 -9.78 -14.24 -17.93
CA GLN A 10 -10.00 -13.36 -16.78
C GLN A 10 -8.69 -12.83 -16.16
N HIS A 11 -7.65 -13.67 -16.10
CA HIS A 11 -6.35 -13.27 -15.57
C HIS A 11 -5.67 -12.20 -16.45
N GLN A 12 -5.76 -12.30 -17.78
CA GLN A 12 -5.18 -11.30 -18.69
C GLN A 12 -5.90 -9.96 -18.58
N LYS A 13 -7.24 -9.98 -18.50
CA LYS A 13 -8.04 -8.77 -18.28
C LYS A 13 -7.68 -8.08 -16.97
N LEU A 14 -7.49 -8.86 -15.90
CA LEU A 14 -7.06 -8.34 -14.60
C LEU A 14 -5.68 -7.69 -14.69
N THR A 15 -4.70 -8.37 -15.28
CA THR A 15 -3.35 -7.84 -15.44
C THR A 15 -3.33 -6.55 -16.25
N THR A 16 -4.08 -6.49 -17.36
CA THR A 16 -4.20 -5.27 -18.17
C THR A 16 -4.84 -4.14 -17.37
N ALA A 17 -5.97 -4.40 -16.71
CA ALA A 17 -6.64 -3.39 -15.89
C ALA A 17 -5.73 -2.88 -14.76
N LEU A 18 -4.92 -3.76 -14.16
CA LEU A 18 -3.96 -3.39 -13.12
C LEU A 18 -2.85 -2.49 -13.66
N ARG A 19 -2.30 -2.80 -14.85
CA ARG A 19 -1.34 -1.92 -15.51
C ARG A 19 -1.95 -0.55 -15.77
N ASP A 20 -3.15 -0.52 -16.36
CA ASP A 20 -3.84 0.74 -16.69
C ASP A 20 -4.09 1.58 -15.43
N ALA A 21 -4.48 0.95 -14.32
CA ALA A 21 -4.69 1.61 -13.05
C ALA A 21 -3.40 2.21 -12.45
N VAL A 22 -2.29 1.47 -12.52
CA VAL A 22 -0.99 1.93 -12.03
C VAL A 22 -0.44 3.05 -12.92
N VAL A 23 -0.60 2.94 -14.23
CA VAL A 23 -0.26 4.01 -15.20
C VAL A 23 -1.09 5.26 -14.96
N ALA A 24 -2.39 5.12 -14.68
CA ALA A 24 -3.26 6.24 -14.34
C ALA A 24 -2.84 6.96 -13.04
N CYS A 25 -2.12 6.27 -12.15
CA CYS A 25 -1.49 6.87 -10.96
C CYS A 25 -0.13 7.54 -11.25
N GLY A 26 0.26 7.64 -12.54
CA GLY A 26 1.46 8.34 -12.99
C GLY A 26 2.75 7.50 -13.00
N PHE A 27 2.64 6.17 -12.96
CA PHE A 27 3.80 5.27 -12.99
C PHE A 27 4.11 4.78 -14.42
N ALA A 28 5.40 4.57 -14.71
CA ALA A 28 5.88 3.96 -15.95
C ALA A 28 6.28 2.50 -15.73
N GLU A 29 5.86 1.59 -16.61
CA GLU A 29 6.21 0.18 -16.53
C GLU A 29 7.67 -0.04 -16.96
N THR A 30 8.38 -0.84 -16.19
CA THR A 30 9.74 -1.31 -16.49
C THR A 30 9.72 -2.81 -16.72
N ILE A 31 10.65 -3.29 -17.55
CA ILE A 31 10.81 -4.72 -17.85
C ILE A 31 12.25 -5.09 -17.55
N ASN A 32 12.45 -5.83 -16.46
CA ASN A 32 13.75 -6.33 -16.07
C ASN A 32 13.96 -7.78 -16.50
N TYR A 33 15.22 -8.19 -16.60
CA TYR A 33 15.55 -9.58 -16.83
C TYR A 33 15.10 -10.45 -15.65
N SER A 34 14.63 -11.67 -15.96
CA SER A 34 14.31 -12.68 -14.95
C SER A 34 15.55 -13.28 -14.30
N PHE A 35 16.67 -13.28 -15.04
CA PHE A 35 17.98 -13.73 -14.59
C PHE A 35 18.72 -12.58 -13.91
N VAL A 36 19.18 -12.81 -12.69
CA VAL A 36 19.81 -11.80 -11.85
C VAL A 36 21.06 -12.35 -11.17
N SER A 37 21.81 -11.44 -10.57
CA SER A 37 23.01 -11.73 -9.80
C SER A 37 22.65 -12.24 -8.41
N PRO A 38 23.28 -13.31 -7.91
CA PRO A 38 23.13 -13.76 -6.53
C PRO A 38 23.51 -12.68 -5.50
N GLY A 39 24.42 -11.77 -5.85
CA GLY A 39 24.86 -10.68 -4.98
C GLY A 39 23.79 -9.62 -4.70
N LEU A 40 22.67 -9.62 -5.44
CA LEU A 40 21.57 -8.68 -5.19
C LEU A 40 20.94 -8.86 -3.81
N TRP A 41 20.94 -10.08 -3.28
CA TRP A 41 20.38 -10.37 -1.97
C TRP A 41 21.21 -9.75 -0.84
N ASP A 42 22.53 -9.67 -1.03
CA ASP A 42 23.44 -8.99 -0.11
C ASP A 42 23.25 -7.48 -0.16
N LYS A 43 23.10 -6.90 -1.36
CA LYS A 43 22.75 -5.48 -1.51
C LYS A 43 21.42 -5.15 -0.83
N LEU A 44 20.44 -6.04 -0.94
CA LEU A 44 19.14 -5.94 -0.28
C LEU A 44 19.21 -6.25 1.24
N GLN A 45 20.37 -6.59 1.81
CA GLN A 45 20.54 -6.87 3.24
C GLN A 45 19.68 -8.06 3.74
N LEU A 46 19.34 -9.01 2.87
CA LEU A 46 18.60 -10.20 3.31
C LEU A 46 19.51 -11.09 4.18
N PRO A 47 19.03 -11.70 5.28
CA PRO A 47 19.79 -12.71 6.01
C PRO A 47 20.18 -13.89 5.13
N ALA A 48 21.31 -14.55 5.42
CA ALA A 48 21.80 -15.69 4.64
C ALA A 48 20.77 -16.85 4.53
N GLU A 49 20.02 -17.09 5.61
CA GLU A 49 19.01 -18.14 5.71
C GLU A 49 17.63 -17.74 5.12
N ASP A 50 17.50 -16.52 4.58
CA ASP A 50 16.24 -16.05 4.04
C ASP A 50 15.82 -16.92 2.85
N ARG A 51 14.57 -17.43 2.88
CA ARG A 51 14.01 -18.28 1.82
C ARG A 51 14.12 -17.66 0.43
N ARG A 52 14.14 -16.33 0.32
CA ARG A 52 14.23 -15.60 -0.94
C ARG A 52 15.61 -15.72 -1.60
N ARG A 53 16.64 -16.10 -0.85
CA ARG A 53 17.97 -16.45 -1.39
C ARG A 53 17.99 -17.82 -2.04
N LYS A 54 16.98 -18.66 -1.82
CA LYS A 54 16.83 -19.96 -2.50
C LYS A 54 16.28 -19.71 -3.89
N CYS A 55 17.19 -19.59 -4.86
CA CYS A 55 16.86 -19.31 -6.26
C CYS A 55 16.98 -20.56 -7.13
N VAL A 56 16.23 -20.60 -8.23
CA VAL A 56 16.48 -21.55 -9.32
C VAL A 56 17.78 -21.14 -10.02
N LYS A 57 18.73 -22.06 -10.18
CA LYS A 57 20.01 -21.80 -10.85
C LYS A 57 19.89 -22.05 -12.35
N VAL A 58 20.50 -21.18 -13.14
CA VAL A 58 20.65 -21.38 -14.58
C VAL A 58 21.84 -22.31 -14.81
N LEU A 59 21.64 -23.41 -15.56
CA LEU A 59 22.71 -24.40 -15.77
C LEU A 59 23.89 -23.84 -16.58
N ASN A 60 23.59 -23.07 -17.63
CA ASN A 60 24.60 -22.51 -18.54
C ASN A 60 24.38 -21.00 -18.68
N PRO A 61 24.70 -20.19 -17.65
CA PRO A 61 24.47 -18.76 -17.70
C PRO A 61 25.47 -18.07 -18.65
N LEU A 62 25.02 -17.00 -19.32
CA LEU A 62 25.90 -16.20 -20.17
C LEU A 62 26.93 -15.42 -19.35
N THR A 63 26.57 -15.02 -18.13
CA THR A 63 27.42 -14.29 -17.17
C THR A 63 27.04 -14.65 -15.73
N GLU A 64 27.94 -14.44 -14.77
CA GLU A 64 27.67 -14.67 -13.34
C GLU A 64 26.52 -13.78 -12.82
N GLU A 65 26.42 -12.55 -13.35
CA GLU A 65 25.34 -11.58 -13.08
C GLU A 65 23.96 -12.03 -13.58
N GLN A 66 23.88 -13.16 -14.30
CA GLN A 66 22.64 -13.76 -14.81
C GLN A 66 22.57 -15.26 -14.48
N SER A 67 23.10 -15.65 -13.31
CA SER A 67 23.24 -17.06 -12.92
C SER A 67 22.03 -17.65 -12.16
N VAL A 68 21.11 -16.81 -11.68
CA VAL A 68 19.93 -17.26 -10.93
C VAL A 68 18.63 -16.58 -11.35
N MET A 69 17.52 -17.26 -11.18
CA MET A 69 16.19 -16.69 -11.37
C MET A 69 15.79 -15.83 -10.16
N ARG A 70 15.22 -14.66 -10.41
CA ARG A 70 14.74 -13.76 -9.34
C ARG A 70 13.58 -14.37 -8.54
N THR A 71 13.62 -14.17 -7.23
CA THR A 71 12.55 -14.53 -6.28
C THR A 71 11.70 -13.32 -5.86
N MET A 72 12.13 -12.10 -6.22
CA MET A 72 11.49 -10.82 -5.94
C MET A 72 11.76 -9.83 -7.10
N LEU A 73 10.95 -8.77 -7.19
CA LEU A 73 11.12 -7.71 -8.19
C LEU A 73 11.92 -6.51 -7.63
N ALA A 74 11.81 -6.24 -6.33
CA ALA A 74 12.45 -5.10 -5.66
C ALA A 74 13.95 -4.89 -5.99
N PRO A 75 14.84 -5.90 -6.02
CA PRO A 75 16.24 -5.66 -6.35
C PRO A 75 16.44 -5.07 -7.75
N SER A 76 15.78 -5.65 -8.77
CA SER A 76 15.89 -5.16 -10.15
C SER A 76 15.25 -3.78 -10.32
N MET A 77 14.20 -3.49 -9.55
CA MET A 77 13.61 -2.15 -9.48
C MET A 77 14.61 -1.13 -8.94
N LEU A 78 15.34 -1.46 -7.87
CA LEU A 78 16.38 -0.59 -7.30
C LEU A 78 17.56 -0.39 -8.26
N GLU A 79 18.01 -1.42 -8.99
CA GLU A 79 19.02 -1.24 -10.03
C GLU A 79 18.56 -0.31 -11.16
N THR A 80 17.29 -0.42 -11.54
CA THR A 80 16.67 0.45 -12.55
C THR A 80 16.60 1.89 -12.07
N LEU A 81 16.21 2.12 -10.81
CA LEU A 81 16.23 3.43 -10.19
C LEU A 81 17.64 4.02 -10.15
N ALA A 82 18.63 3.26 -9.65
CA ALA A 82 20.02 3.69 -9.58
C ALA A 82 20.56 4.13 -10.95
N ARG A 83 20.24 3.37 -12.00
CA ARG A 83 20.60 3.71 -13.38
C ARG A 83 19.98 5.03 -13.84
N ASN A 84 18.69 5.23 -13.60
CA ASN A 84 18.01 6.48 -13.98
C ASN A 84 18.55 7.69 -13.21
N LEU A 85 18.83 7.52 -11.92
CA LEU A 85 19.42 8.56 -11.08
C LEU A 85 20.82 8.95 -11.54
N ALA A 86 21.63 7.99 -12.02
CA ALA A 86 22.93 8.27 -12.62
C ALA A 86 22.83 9.16 -13.88
N TYR A 87 21.72 9.08 -14.62
CA TYR A 87 21.39 9.98 -15.74
C TYR A 87 20.70 11.27 -15.30
N ARG A 88 20.67 11.58 -14.00
CA ARG A 88 20.06 12.78 -13.40
C ARG A 88 18.54 12.87 -13.53
N THR A 89 17.86 11.76 -13.82
CA THR A 89 16.39 11.68 -13.72
C THR A 89 16.01 11.41 -12.26
N ARG A 90 15.62 12.46 -11.53
CA ARG A 90 15.41 12.40 -10.07
C ARG A 90 13.97 12.15 -9.62
N ASP A 91 13.01 12.48 -10.46
CA ASP A 91 11.59 12.31 -10.19
C ASP A 91 11.11 11.05 -10.93
N LEU A 92 11.01 9.93 -10.20
CA LEU A 92 10.73 8.63 -10.79
C LEU A 92 9.51 8.00 -10.11
N ARG A 93 8.61 7.46 -10.94
CA ARG A 93 7.47 6.63 -10.56
C ARG A 93 7.51 5.40 -11.46
N LEU A 94 8.08 4.31 -10.98
CA LEU A 94 8.31 3.10 -11.77
C LEU A 94 7.56 1.93 -11.18
N PHE A 95 7.08 1.04 -12.05
CA PHE A 95 6.50 -0.22 -11.60
C PHE A 95 6.92 -1.38 -12.49
N GLU A 96 6.81 -2.60 -11.96
CA GLU A 96 7.01 -3.84 -12.71
C GLU A 96 5.92 -4.83 -12.31
N LEU A 97 5.27 -5.44 -13.30
CA LEU A 97 4.24 -6.47 -13.11
C LEU A 97 4.65 -7.75 -13.84
N ARG A 98 5.37 -8.63 -13.13
CA ARG A 98 6.03 -9.80 -13.73
C ARG A 98 6.12 -11.00 -12.77
N PRO A 99 6.27 -12.24 -13.30
CA PRO A 99 6.46 -13.40 -12.45
C PRO A 99 7.80 -13.36 -11.72
N VAL A 100 7.81 -13.95 -10.54
CA VAL A 100 9.00 -14.36 -9.79
C VAL A 100 9.03 -15.88 -9.72
N PHE A 101 10.19 -16.47 -9.43
CA PHE A 101 10.39 -17.91 -9.51
C PHE A 101 10.72 -18.45 -8.12
N LEU A 102 9.75 -19.11 -7.48
CA LEU A 102 9.87 -19.61 -6.12
C LEU A 102 10.09 -21.14 -6.14
N PRO A 103 11.28 -21.64 -5.77
CA PRO A 103 11.53 -23.08 -5.76
C PRO A 103 10.60 -23.82 -4.79
N ARG A 104 10.09 -24.98 -5.21
CA ARG A 104 9.35 -25.91 -4.37
C ARG A 104 10.21 -27.13 -4.05
N ALA A 105 10.25 -27.50 -2.77
CA ALA A 105 11.05 -28.64 -2.33
C ALA A 105 10.50 -29.94 -2.95
N GLY A 106 11.35 -30.68 -3.65
CA GLY A 106 10.99 -31.97 -4.27
C GLY A 106 10.26 -31.85 -5.61
N GLU A 107 10.09 -30.64 -6.15
CA GLU A 107 9.51 -30.42 -7.48
C GLU A 107 10.54 -29.86 -8.46
N GLU A 108 10.43 -30.24 -9.73
CA GLU A 108 11.31 -29.77 -10.80
C GLU A 108 11.01 -28.32 -11.21
N LEU A 109 9.73 -27.93 -11.20
CA LEU A 109 9.28 -26.61 -11.64
C LEU A 109 8.98 -25.69 -10.44
N PRO A 110 9.45 -24.42 -10.47
CA PRO A 110 9.12 -23.44 -9.44
C PRO A 110 7.64 -23.00 -9.52
N ASP A 111 7.15 -22.40 -8.45
CA ASP A 111 5.95 -21.57 -8.55
C ASP A 111 6.31 -20.24 -9.22
N GLU A 112 5.46 -19.81 -10.15
CA GLU A 112 5.66 -18.57 -10.92
C GLU A 112 4.57 -17.52 -10.64
N PRO A 113 4.37 -17.08 -9.38
CA PRO A 113 3.33 -16.12 -9.07
C PRO A 113 3.67 -14.76 -9.68
N LEU A 114 2.66 -14.12 -10.26
CA LEU A 114 2.76 -12.76 -10.74
C LEU A 114 2.82 -11.79 -9.54
N ARG A 115 3.79 -10.87 -9.54
CA ARG A 115 4.04 -9.86 -8.50
C ARG A 115 3.97 -8.46 -9.09
N LEU A 116 3.56 -7.51 -8.27
CA LEU A 116 3.59 -6.09 -8.57
C LEU A 116 4.61 -5.41 -7.67
N CYS A 117 5.62 -4.77 -8.25
CA CYS A 117 6.53 -3.89 -7.53
C CYS A 117 6.32 -2.46 -8.00
N LEU A 118 6.22 -1.52 -7.07
CA LEU A 118 6.18 -0.08 -7.34
C LEU A 118 7.34 0.59 -6.60
N ALA A 119 7.95 1.59 -7.21
CA ALA A 119 8.90 2.45 -6.54
C ALA A 119 8.72 3.91 -6.96
N ILE A 120 8.84 4.81 -5.99
CA ILE A 120 8.65 6.25 -6.18
C ILE A 120 9.72 7.04 -5.42
N CYS A 121 10.30 8.05 -6.08
CA CYS A 121 11.27 8.98 -5.49
C CYS A 121 11.20 10.36 -6.15
N GLY A 122 11.79 11.36 -5.49
CA GLY A 122 11.86 12.73 -5.98
C GLY A 122 10.65 13.57 -5.60
N ARG A 123 10.24 14.48 -6.48
CA ARG A 123 9.14 15.43 -6.25
C ARG A 123 7.78 14.76 -6.39
N ARG A 124 6.83 15.19 -5.56
CA ARG A 124 5.43 14.73 -5.60
C ARG A 124 4.75 15.17 -6.89
N THR A 125 4.95 16.42 -7.26
CA THR A 125 4.41 17.04 -8.45
C THR A 125 5.54 17.48 -9.38
N PRO A 126 5.36 17.41 -10.70
CA PRO A 126 6.29 18.01 -11.64
C PRO A 126 6.46 19.51 -11.35
N GLU A 127 7.60 20.05 -11.78
CA GLU A 127 7.86 21.48 -11.69
C GLU A 127 6.79 22.27 -12.44
N GLY A 128 6.21 23.28 -11.78
CA GLY A 128 5.17 24.10 -12.37
C GLY A 128 4.87 25.32 -11.51
N TRP A 129 4.36 26.37 -12.15
CA TRP A 129 4.10 27.67 -11.51
C TRP A 129 3.09 27.65 -10.36
N ALA A 130 2.24 26.62 -10.29
CA ALA A 130 1.22 26.43 -9.26
C ALA A 130 1.41 25.13 -8.46
N GLN A 131 2.60 24.53 -8.51
CA GLN A 131 2.90 23.28 -7.82
C GLN A 131 3.81 23.53 -6.62
N GLY A 132 3.63 22.73 -5.56
CA GLY A 132 4.57 22.69 -4.44
C GLY A 132 5.90 22.05 -4.85
N ASN A 133 6.89 22.18 -3.98
CA ASN A 133 8.20 21.52 -4.15
C ASN A 133 8.36 20.34 -3.17
N ASP A 134 7.24 19.78 -2.70
CA ASP A 134 7.25 18.70 -1.71
C ASP A 134 7.79 17.41 -2.34
N ALA A 135 8.64 16.72 -1.59
CA ALA A 135 9.06 15.38 -1.94
C ALA A 135 7.91 14.38 -1.75
N VAL A 136 8.01 13.27 -2.47
CA VAL A 136 7.13 12.13 -2.21
C VAL A 136 7.39 11.57 -0.81
N ASP A 137 6.34 11.00 -0.22
CA ASP A 137 6.43 10.29 1.05
C ASP A 137 5.73 8.93 1.03
N PHE A 138 5.74 8.26 2.18
CA PHE A 138 5.04 7.00 2.39
C PHE A 138 3.54 7.09 2.04
N PHE A 139 2.90 8.23 2.30
CA PHE A 139 1.47 8.41 2.11
C PHE A 139 1.08 8.54 0.64
N ASP A 140 1.99 9.00 -0.24
CA ASP A 140 1.76 8.93 -1.69
C ASP A 140 1.59 7.50 -2.16
N LEU A 141 2.52 6.63 -1.77
CA LEU A 141 2.48 5.23 -2.17
C LEU A 141 1.29 4.52 -1.50
N LYS A 142 1.02 4.81 -0.22
CA LYS A 142 -0.19 4.34 0.47
C LYS A 142 -1.47 4.72 -0.29
N GLY A 143 -1.61 5.96 -0.73
CA GLY A 143 -2.77 6.44 -1.49
C GLY A 143 -2.94 5.75 -2.84
N VAL A 144 -1.83 5.48 -3.54
CA VAL A 144 -1.83 4.67 -4.78
C VAL A 144 -2.36 3.27 -4.49
N LEU A 145 -1.84 2.61 -3.46
CA LEU A 145 -2.29 1.26 -3.08
C LEU A 145 -3.77 1.25 -2.69
N GLU A 146 -4.23 2.18 -1.86
CA GLU A 146 -5.65 2.30 -1.50
C GLU A 146 -6.54 2.49 -2.74
N THR A 147 -6.07 3.26 -3.72
CA THR A 147 -6.79 3.46 -4.99
C THR A 147 -6.85 2.18 -5.81
N LEU A 148 -5.73 1.46 -5.96
CA LEU A 148 -5.68 0.19 -6.69
C LEU A 148 -6.61 -0.84 -6.05
N TYR A 149 -6.48 -1.11 -4.74
CA TYR A 149 -7.29 -2.12 -4.07
C TYR A 149 -8.78 -1.77 -4.07
N ARG A 150 -9.14 -0.49 -3.99
CA ARG A 150 -10.53 -0.02 -4.15
C ARG A 150 -11.06 -0.29 -5.57
N GLN A 151 -10.27 -0.02 -6.60
CA GLN A 151 -10.64 -0.27 -8.00
C GLN A 151 -10.85 -1.77 -8.28
N PHE A 152 -9.99 -2.62 -7.72
CA PHE A 152 -10.07 -4.07 -7.87
C PHE A 152 -11.06 -4.74 -6.92
N ARG A 153 -11.83 -3.95 -6.16
CA ARG A 153 -12.86 -4.41 -5.23
C ARG A 153 -12.33 -5.46 -4.27
N ALA A 154 -11.08 -5.32 -3.83
CA ALA A 154 -10.55 -6.15 -2.77
C ALA A 154 -11.37 -5.89 -1.49
N ASP A 155 -11.37 -6.85 -0.57
CA ASP A 155 -11.92 -6.63 0.76
C ASP A 155 -11.17 -5.48 1.44
N THR A 156 -11.73 -4.95 2.54
CA THR A 156 -11.10 -3.87 3.30
C THR A 156 -9.65 -4.22 3.60
N ILE A 157 -8.74 -3.41 3.08
CA ILE A 157 -7.32 -3.55 3.36
C ILE A 157 -7.00 -2.99 4.73
N THR A 158 -6.07 -3.64 5.43
CA THR A 158 -5.58 -3.21 6.73
C THR A 158 -4.07 -3.06 6.70
N TRP A 159 -3.58 -2.08 7.45
CA TRP A 159 -2.16 -1.74 7.53
C TRP A 159 -1.60 -2.15 8.88
N GLN A 160 -0.54 -2.95 8.88
CA GLN A 160 0.19 -3.29 10.09
C GLN A 160 1.56 -2.63 10.02
N ALA A 161 1.83 -1.69 10.94
CA ALA A 161 3.16 -1.15 11.12
C ALA A 161 4.04 -2.23 11.74
N ASP A 162 4.91 -2.84 10.94
CA ASP A 162 5.89 -3.82 11.37
C ASP A 162 7.25 -3.52 10.73
N ALA A 163 8.30 -3.94 11.44
CA ALA A 163 9.68 -3.89 10.98
C ALA A 163 10.08 -5.26 10.41
N GLY A 164 9.24 -5.81 9.51
CA GLY A 164 9.43 -7.18 9.03
C GLY A 164 10.50 -7.34 7.95
N GLU A 165 10.77 -6.30 7.18
CA GLU A 165 11.63 -6.41 5.99
C GLU A 165 12.98 -5.72 6.18
N PRO A 166 14.12 -6.46 6.05
CA PRO A 166 15.47 -5.91 6.29
C PRO A 166 15.86 -4.72 5.41
N TYR A 167 15.28 -4.64 4.21
CA TYR A 167 15.56 -3.59 3.22
C TYR A 167 14.65 -2.38 3.34
N LEU A 168 13.69 -2.38 4.25
CA LEU A 168 12.83 -1.23 4.51
C LEU A 168 13.20 -0.58 5.84
N HIS A 169 12.90 0.71 5.96
CA HIS A 169 13.12 1.47 7.17
C HIS A 169 12.13 1.01 8.26
N PRO A 170 12.59 0.57 9.44
CA PRO A 170 11.74 -0.10 10.44
C PRO A 170 10.62 0.78 11.02
N GLY A 171 10.82 2.10 11.05
CA GLY A 171 9.79 3.06 11.49
C GLY A 171 8.91 3.63 10.38
N LYS A 172 9.14 3.24 9.11
CA LYS A 172 8.44 3.78 7.93
C LYS A 172 8.10 2.67 6.94
N SER A 173 7.70 1.53 7.48
CA SER A 173 7.27 0.35 6.74
C SER A 173 5.96 -0.18 7.30
N ALA A 174 5.20 -0.84 6.44
CA ALA A 174 4.00 -1.54 6.82
C ALA A 174 3.78 -2.78 5.95
N THR A 175 3.20 -3.81 6.55
CA THR A 175 2.64 -4.94 5.81
C THR A 175 1.17 -4.68 5.52
N LEU A 176 0.76 -4.96 4.28
CA LEU A 176 -0.60 -4.83 3.80
C LEU A 176 -1.32 -6.17 3.90
N TYR A 177 -2.55 -6.15 4.43
CA TYR A 177 -3.40 -7.33 4.57
C TYR A 177 -4.79 -7.09 3.97
N SER A 178 -5.47 -8.17 3.56
CA SER A 178 -6.87 -8.18 3.17
C SER A 178 -7.50 -9.49 3.64
N GLY A 179 -8.55 -9.42 4.47
CA GLY A 179 -9.20 -10.62 5.03
C GLY A 179 -8.24 -11.54 5.79
N GLY A 180 -7.22 -10.97 6.46
CA GLY A 180 -6.17 -11.73 7.16
C GLY A 180 -5.08 -12.32 6.26
N VAL A 181 -5.22 -12.21 4.93
CA VAL A 181 -4.19 -12.65 3.97
C VAL A 181 -3.18 -11.52 3.75
N ARG A 182 -1.89 -11.83 3.89
CA ARG A 182 -0.80 -10.89 3.58
C ARG A 182 -0.76 -10.62 2.07
N LEU A 183 -0.89 -9.35 1.70
CA LEU A 183 -0.83 -8.88 0.32
C LEU A 183 0.56 -8.41 -0.08
N GLY A 184 1.41 -8.03 0.87
CA GLY A 184 2.77 -7.58 0.57
C GLY A 184 3.23 -6.50 1.53
N VAL A 185 4.25 -5.77 1.14
CA VAL A 185 4.94 -4.79 1.99
C VAL A 185 5.10 -3.46 1.27
N VAL A 186 5.10 -2.38 2.04
CA VAL A 186 5.38 -1.03 1.58
C VAL A 186 6.27 -0.32 2.58
N GLY A 187 7.16 0.55 2.13
CA GLY A 187 7.93 1.40 3.03
C GLY A 187 8.97 2.25 2.34
N GLU A 188 9.59 3.13 3.12
CA GLU A 188 10.84 3.77 2.72
C GLU A 188 11.95 2.71 2.70
N VAL A 189 12.77 2.68 1.66
CA VAL A 189 13.91 1.77 1.55
C VAL A 189 14.96 2.17 2.59
N HIS A 190 15.53 1.19 3.29
CA HIS A 190 16.52 1.42 4.34
C HIS A 190 17.76 2.15 3.77
N PRO A 191 18.33 3.17 4.45
CA PRO A 191 19.50 3.91 3.97
C PRO A 191 20.71 3.04 3.59
N ARG A 192 21.05 2.02 4.40
CA ARG A 192 22.05 0.99 4.06
C ARG A 192 21.78 0.28 2.73
N THR A 193 20.54 -0.08 2.46
CA THR A 193 20.16 -0.69 1.17
C THR A 193 20.34 0.32 0.05
N LEU A 194 19.84 1.55 0.18
CA LEU A 194 20.03 2.61 -0.82
C LEU A 194 21.52 2.82 -1.16
N ALA A 195 22.38 2.89 -0.15
CA ALA A 195 23.82 3.03 -0.33
C ALA A 195 24.43 1.85 -1.10
N ALA A 196 24.00 0.61 -0.84
CA ALA A 196 24.47 -0.58 -1.56
C ALA A 196 24.08 -0.60 -3.05
N PHE A 197 23.03 0.13 -3.42
CA PHE A 197 22.62 0.37 -4.81
C PHE A 197 23.14 1.70 -5.38
N ALA A 198 23.97 2.44 -4.64
CA ALA A 198 24.45 3.77 -4.99
C ALA A 198 23.32 4.80 -5.27
N ILE A 199 22.26 4.73 -4.47
CA ILE A 199 21.13 5.67 -4.49
C ILE A 199 21.28 6.67 -3.35
N ASP A 200 21.20 7.96 -3.65
CA ASP A 200 21.40 9.09 -2.74
C ASP A 200 20.12 9.87 -2.40
N VAL A 201 18.97 9.39 -2.87
CA VAL A 201 17.65 10.00 -2.60
C VAL A 201 16.74 9.02 -1.86
N PRO A 202 15.78 9.50 -1.04
CA PRO A 202 14.75 8.65 -0.45
C PRO A 202 13.92 7.95 -1.54
N VAL A 203 13.71 6.64 -1.38
CA VAL A 203 12.87 5.81 -2.26
C VAL A 203 11.81 5.15 -1.41
N TYR A 204 10.55 5.21 -1.86
CA TYR A 204 9.46 4.43 -1.29
C TYR A 204 9.13 3.30 -2.24
N LEU A 205 9.06 2.09 -1.72
CA LEU A 205 8.90 0.85 -2.48
C LEU A 205 7.75 0.02 -1.92
N ALA A 206 7.00 -0.61 -2.81
CA ALA A 206 6.00 -1.61 -2.48
C ALA A 206 6.24 -2.88 -3.29
N GLU A 207 6.27 -4.04 -2.62
CA GLU A 207 6.34 -5.37 -3.24
C GLU A 207 5.06 -6.12 -2.85
N LEU A 208 4.23 -6.42 -3.84
CA LEU A 208 2.86 -6.89 -3.63
C LEU A 208 2.57 -8.18 -4.39
N GLU A 209 1.81 -9.04 -3.72
CA GLU A 209 0.98 -10.04 -4.36
C GLU A 209 -0.21 -9.35 -5.04
N LEU A 210 -0.67 -9.94 -6.13
CA LEU A 210 -1.82 -9.41 -6.85
C LEU A 210 -3.07 -9.36 -5.97
N PRO A 211 -3.89 -8.30 -6.11
CA PRO A 211 -5.20 -8.26 -5.47
C PRO A 211 -6.02 -9.47 -5.92
N ARG A 212 -6.58 -10.20 -4.94
CA ARG A 212 -7.62 -11.18 -5.22
C ARG A 212 -8.88 -10.40 -5.58
N LEU A 213 -9.30 -10.49 -6.84
CA LEU A 213 -10.55 -9.90 -7.29
C LEU A 213 -11.72 -10.49 -6.50
N ASN A 214 -12.49 -9.64 -5.82
CA ASN A 214 -13.81 -10.05 -5.35
C ASN A 214 -14.79 -9.92 -6.53
N LYS A 215 -15.34 -11.06 -6.98
CA LYS A 215 -16.13 -11.14 -8.24
C LYS A 215 -17.50 -10.46 -8.15
N HIS A 216 -17.93 -10.01 -6.97
CA HIS A 216 -19.27 -9.50 -6.74
C HIS A 216 -19.23 -8.28 -5.80
N ALA A 217 -19.28 -7.06 -6.34
CA ALA A 217 -19.80 -5.96 -5.52
C ALA A 217 -21.28 -5.79 -5.86
N GLY A 218 -22.12 -5.94 -4.85
CA GLY A 218 -23.54 -5.61 -4.95
C GLY A 218 -23.70 -4.13 -5.28
N ILE A 219 -24.68 -3.80 -6.11
CA ILE A 219 -25.08 -2.42 -6.33
C ILE A 219 -25.81 -1.96 -5.08
N ARG A 220 -25.33 -0.89 -4.44
CA ARG A 220 -26.09 -0.21 -3.39
C ARG A 220 -26.84 0.97 -4.02
N PRO A 221 -28.14 1.12 -3.79
CA PRO A 221 -28.87 2.29 -4.25
C PRO A 221 -28.30 3.53 -3.57
N LEU A 222 -28.17 4.62 -4.32
CA LEU A 222 -27.82 5.92 -3.75
C LEU A 222 -28.97 6.39 -2.86
N SER A 223 -28.64 6.80 -1.64
CA SER A 223 -29.65 7.41 -0.77
C SER A 223 -30.09 8.76 -1.38
N ARG A 224 -31.39 9.04 -1.29
CA ARG A 224 -32.00 10.31 -1.69
C ARG A 224 -32.08 11.32 -0.54
N PHE A 225 -31.65 10.92 0.65
CA PHE A 225 -31.70 11.73 1.87
C PHE A 225 -30.35 12.43 2.09
N PRO A 226 -30.35 13.65 2.66
CA PRO A 226 -29.13 14.40 2.89
C PRO A 226 -28.24 13.70 3.93
N ASP A 227 -26.93 13.91 3.81
CA ASP A 227 -25.95 13.60 4.86
C ASP A 227 -25.81 14.73 5.88
N ALA A 228 -25.30 14.36 7.05
CA ALA A 228 -24.86 15.28 8.08
C ALA A 228 -23.51 14.84 8.63
N TYR A 229 -22.76 15.79 9.20
CA TYR A 229 -21.43 15.55 9.75
C TYR A 229 -21.41 15.79 11.26
N ARG A 230 -20.59 15.01 11.97
CA ARG A 230 -20.21 15.28 13.35
C ARG A 230 -18.72 15.10 13.53
N ASP A 231 -18.11 16.11 14.13
CA ASP A 231 -16.69 16.16 14.41
C ASP A 231 -16.46 15.90 15.90
N SER A 232 -15.39 15.19 16.21
CA SER A 232 -14.93 14.95 17.59
C SER A 232 -13.41 14.95 17.63
N ALA A 233 -12.84 15.39 18.75
CA ALA A 233 -11.41 15.29 19.01
C ALA A 233 -11.16 14.25 20.10
N LEU A 234 -10.38 13.22 19.78
CA LEU A 234 -10.01 12.17 20.72
C LEU A 234 -8.56 12.37 21.16
N LEU A 235 -8.36 12.48 22.47
CA LEU A 235 -7.04 12.39 23.07
C LEU A 235 -6.72 10.91 23.32
N LEU A 236 -5.69 10.41 22.64
CA LEU A 236 -5.31 9.00 22.57
C LEU A 236 -3.85 8.84 22.98
N ASP A 237 -3.47 7.65 23.48
CA ASP A 237 -2.06 7.29 23.61
C ASP A 237 -1.35 7.26 22.25
N GLU A 238 -0.07 7.62 22.24
CA GLU A 238 0.74 7.71 21.01
C GLU A 238 0.81 6.36 20.27
N THR A 239 0.70 5.25 21.00
CA THR A 239 0.73 3.88 20.47
C THR A 239 -0.54 3.49 19.72
N VAL A 240 -1.68 4.18 19.94
CA VAL A 240 -2.95 3.86 19.26
C VAL A 240 -2.85 4.22 17.79
N THR A 241 -3.01 3.24 16.92
CA THR A 241 -2.91 3.42 15.47
C THR A 241 -4.23 3.92 14.88
N ALA A 242 -4.15 4.66 13.76
CA ALA A 242 -5.34 5.03 12.99
C ALA A 242 -6.13 3.78 12.52
N GLN A 243 -5.42 2.70 12.19
CA GLN A 243 -6.02 1.42 11.81
C GLN A 243 -6.98 0.88 12.89
N GLN A 244 -6.60 0.95 14.17
CA GLN A 244 -7.48 0.53 15.27
C GLN A 244 -8.74 1.39 15.36
N ILE A 245 -8.66 2.69 15.07
CA ILE A 245 -9.84 3.59 15.04
C ILE A 245 -10.78 3.16 13.90
N PHE A 246 -10.25 2.95 12.70
CA PHE A 246 -11.05 2.50 11.54
C PHE A 246 -11.69 1.14 11.75
N GLU A 247 -10.97 0.17 12.34
CA GLU A 247 -11.52 -1.15 12.65
C GLU A 247 -12.63 -1.09 13.69
N LEU A 248 -12.46 -0.24 14.71
CA LEU A 248 -13.49 -0.07 15.72
C LEU A 248 -14.71 0.66 15.17
N PHE A 249 -14.52 1.66 14.30
CA PHE A 249 -15.60 2.29 13.57
C PHE A 249 -16.38 1.29 12.71
N ALA A 250 -15.69 0.43 11.96
CA ALA A 250 -16.33 -0.60 11.15
C ALA A 250 -17.17 -1.60 11.99
N LYS A 251 -16.78 -1.84 13.25
CA LYS A 251 -17.48 -2.76 14.18
C LYS A 251 -18.59 -2.09 14.99
N ALA A 252 -18.41 -0.82 15.36
CA ALA A 252 -19.28 -0.10 16.30
C ALA A 252 -20.17 0.96 15.63
N GLY A 253 -19.90 1.31 14.37
CA GLY A 253 -20.69 2.25 13.59
C GLY A 253 -22.15 1.83 13.49
N SER A 254 -23.06 2.81 13.57
CA SER A 254 -24.47 2.56 13.28
C SER A 254 -24.69 2.28 11.79
N LYS A 255 -25.83 1.72 11.43
CA LYS A 255 -26.22 1.53 10.01
C LYS A 255 -26.20 2.83 9.20
N ASP A 256 -26.38 3.95 9.89
CA ASP A 256 -26.43 5.29 9.31
C ASP A 256 -25.07 6.00 9.35
N ALA A 257 -24.03 5.45 10.00
CA ALA A 257 -22.66 5.98 9.98
C ALA A 257 -21.96 5.50 8.70
N GLU A 258 -21.95 6.34 7.67
CA GLU A 258 -21.54 5.97 6.32
C GLU A 258 -20.01 6.01 6.15
N ASP A 259 -19.33 6.97 6.79
CA ASP A 259 -17.89 7.19 6.59
C ASP A 259 -17.22 7.85 7.80
N LEU A 260 -15.90 7.63 7.95
CA LEU A 260 -15.05 8.21 8.99
C LEU A 260 -13.76 8.75 8.36
N VAL A 261 -13.48 10.02 8.61
CA VAL A 261 -12.24 10.67 8.17
C VAL A 261 -11.47 11.17 9.40
N LEU A 262 -10.17 10.86 9.46
CA LEU A 262 -9.24 11.51 10.39
C LEU A 262 -8.64 12.70 9.66
N PHE A 263 -8.93 13.93 10.10
CA PHE A 263 -8.57 15.14 9.37
C PHE A 263 -7.53 16.01 10.07
N ASP A 264 -7.23 15.73 11.34
CA ASP A 264 -6.17 16.43 12.06
C ASP A 264 -5.49 15.51 13.08
N LEU A 265 -4.18 15.74 13.29
CA LEU A 265 -3.33 15.04 14.24
C LEU A 265 -2.40 16.05 14.91
N TYR A 266 -2.63 16.31 16.19
CA TYR A 266 -1.91 17.34 16.94
C TYR A 266 -1.12 16.75 18.12
N ARG A 267 0.14 17.17 18.24
CA ARG A 267 1.12 16.76 19.29
C ARG A 267 1.79 17.95 20.00
N GLY A 268 1.19 19.13 19.91
CA GLY A 268 1.80 20.36 20.41
C GLY A 268 1.44 20.70 21.86
N PRO A 269 1.73 21.93 22.29
CA PRO A 269 1.40 22.44 23.63
C PRO A 269 -0.06 22.18 24.02
N GLY A 270 -0.28 21.71 25.26
CA GLY A 270 -1.61 21.35 25.75
C GLY A 270 -2.07 19.93 25.38
N VAL A 271 -1.20 19.10 24.81
CA VAL A 271 -1.35 17.64 24.76
C VAL A 271 -0.35 17.04 25.76
N PRO A 272 -0.79 16.18 26.69
CA PRO A 272 0.12 15.49 27.60
C PRO A 272 1.20 14.68 26.87
N GLU A 273 2.37 14.56 27.46
CA GLU A 273 3.45 13.72 26.91
C GLU A 273 2.98 12.27 26.74
N GLY A 274 3.40 11.63 25.64
CA GLY A 274 2.97 10.27 25.29
C GLY A 274 1.54 10.19 24.72
N LYS A 275 0.84 11.31 24.57
CA LYS A 275 -0.50 11.37 23.95
C LYS A 275 -0.49 12.18 22.66
N LYS A 276 -1.56 11.99 21.88
CA LYS A 276 -1.87 12.74 20.65
C LYS A 276 -3.36 13.05 20.60
N SER A 277 -3.69 14.20 20.03
CA SER A 277 -5.08 14.59 19.76
C SER A 277 -5.39 14.28 18.29
N VAL A 278 -6.39 13.45 18.04
CA VAL A 278 -6.84 13.08 16.69
C VAL A 278 -8.24 13.63 16.47
N ALA A 279 -8.41 14.49 15.48
CA ALA A 279 -9.73 14.98 15.07
C ALA A 279 -10.32 14.05 14.01
N LEU A 280 -11.55 13.62 14.26
CA LEU A 280 -12.31 12.75 13.38
C LEU A 280 -13.62 13.40 12.97
N ARG A 281 -14.05 13.12 11.74
CA ARG A 281 -15.33 13.50 11.16
C ARG A 281 -16.07 12.26 10.75
N VAL A 282 -17.28 12.09 11.27
CA VAL A 282 -18.19 11.01 10.87
C VAL A 282 -19.28 11.58 9.99
N ARG A 283 -19.53 10.92 8.85
CA ARG A 283 -20.62 11.25 7.95
C ARG A 283 -21.79 10.31 8.22
N TYR A 284 -22.95 10.88 8.55
CA TYR A 284 -24.18 10.15 8.80
C TYR A 284 -25.16 10.32 7.65
N ARG A 285 -25.74 9.24 7.17
CA ARG A 285 -26.81 9.25 6.17
C ARG A 285 -27.64 7.98 6.28
N SER A 286 -28.96 8.14 6.25
CA SER A 286 -29.87 7.00 6.17
C SER A 286 -30.32 6.75 4.73
N SER A 287 -30.67 5.50 4.41
CA SER A 287 -31.31 5.13 3.14
C SER A 287 -32.83 5.26 3.15
N GLU A 288 -33.42 5.49 4.32
CA GLU A 288 -34.88 5.37 4.55
C GLU A 288 -35.55 6.72 4.89
N LYS A 289 -34.82 7.64 5.51
CA LYS A 289 -35.35 8.92 5.98
C LYS A 289 -34.27 9.99 6.14
N THR A 290 -34.70 11.25 6.27
CA THR A 290 -33.84 12.32 6.78
C THR A 290 -33.61 12.08 8.28
N LEU A 291 -32.35 12.06 8.69
CA LEU A 291 -31.98 11.93 10.11
C LEU A 291 -32.19 13.26 10.82
N THR A 292 -32.73 13.22 12.04
CA THR A 292 -32.79 14.43 12.89
C THR A 292 -31.48 14.62 13.66
N ASP A 293 -31.24 15.83 14.15
CA ASP A 293 -30.04 16.14 14.93
C ASP A 293 -29.96 15.30 16.21
N GLU A 294 -31.09 15.00 16.85
CA GLU A 294 -31.15 14.13 18.03
C GLU A 294 -30.71 12.70 17.72
N GLU A 295 -31.16 12.14 16.59
CA GLU A 295 -30.78 10.80 16.16
C GLU A 295 -29.27 10.71 15.85
N ILE A 296 -28.75 11.74 15.17
CA ILE A 296 -27.32 11.85 14.84
C ILE A 296 -26.50 11.98 16.13
N ASN A 297 -26.89 12.86 17.04
CA ASN A 297 -26.17 13.08 18.30
C ASN A 297 -26.17 11.83 19.18
N ALA A 298 -27.29 11.10 19.25
CA ALA A 298 -27.36 9.84 19.98
C ALA A 298 -26.45 8.77 19.37
N ALA A 299 -26.46 8.61 18.04
CA ALA A 299 -25.60 7.67 17.34
C ALA A 299 -24.11 8.03 17.49
N HIS A 300 -23.78 9.32 17.37
CA HIS A 300 -22.42 9.82 17.51
C HIS A 300 -21.90 9.67 18.95
N GLY A 301 -22.70 10.03 19.95
CA GLY A 301 -22.36 9.85 21.35
C GLY A 301 -22.04 8.38 21.68
N LYS A 302 -22.84 7.44 21.18
CA LYS A 302 -22.60 6.00 21.36
C LYS A 302 -21.30 5.54 20.69
N LEU A 303 -21.04 6.01 19.48
CA LEU A 303 -19.80 5.70 18.75
C LEU A 303 -18.58 6.21 19.51
N VAL A 304 -18.57 7.49 19.88
CA VAL A 304 -17.49 8.14 20.63
C VAL A 304 -17.26 7.47 21.98
N GLN A 305 -18.31 7.17 22.74
CA GLN A 305 -18.18 6.42 24.00
C GLN A 305 -17.54 5.05 23.79
N THR A 306 -17.88 4.36 22.70
CA THR A 306 -17.28 3.06 22.37
C THR A 306 -15.80 3.21 22.01
N LEU A 307 -15.45 4.22 21.20
CA LEU A 307 -14.06 4.55 20.87
C LEU A 307 -13.26 4.85 22.14
N CYS A 308 -13.77 5.74 23.00
CA CYS A 308 -13.14 6.09 24.28
C CYS A 308 -12.93 4.87 25.18
N LYS A 309 -13.95 4.04 25.37
CA LYS A 309 -13.86 2.86 26.23
C LYS A 309 -12.89 1.80 25.72
N LYS A 310 -12.79 1.60 24.41
CA LYS A 310 -11.99 0.53 23.80
C LYS A 310 -10.55 0.93 23.52
N LEU A 311 -10.30 2.22 23.31
CA LEU A 311 -8.98 2.77 23.01
C LEU A 311 -8.37 3.55 24.19
N ASP A 312 -9.02 3.51 25.36
CA ASP A 312 -8.69 4.33 26.53
C ASP A 312 -8.53 5.83 26.20
N ALA A 313 -9.41 6.30 25.31
CA ALA A 313 -9.40 7.67 24.83
C ALA A 313 -10.26 8.59 25.72
N THR A 314 -9.94 9.87 25.72
CA THR A 314 -10.79 10.91 26.31
C THR A 314 -11.24 11.89 25.24
N LEU A 315 -12.51 12.29 25.27
CA LEU A 315 -13.02 13.36 24.41
C LEU A 315 -12.40 14.69 24.87
N ARG A 316 -11.91 15.49 23.91
CA ARG A 316 -11.34 16.81 24.14
C ARG A 316 -12.34 17.91 23.80
#